data_AF-A0A443SCN1-F1
#
_entry.id   AF-A0A443SCN1-F1
#
_cell.length_a   1.000
_cell.length_b   1.000
_cell.length_c   1.000
_cell.angle_alpha   90.00
_cell.angle_beta   90.00
_cell.angle_gamma   90.00
#
_symmetry.space_group_name_H-M   'P 1'
#
loop_
_entity.id
_entity.type
_entity.pdbx_description
1 polymer ?
#
loop_
_entity_poly.entity_id
_entity_poly.type
_entity_poly.pdbx_seq_one_letter_code
_entity_poly.pdbx_strand_id
1 'polypeptide(L)'
;MASLLVVFTAIHRVSVTLAASNRTTIYAAGFFPLSNEIEEGSIGRGVLPAVNLALEHINNSPVLRGYFLELKYNDTKCSEKSHENKEKRKALHTQKGE
;
A
#
# COMPACT_ATOMS: atom_id res chain seq x y z
N MET A 1 30.81 -34.01 -44.09
CA MET A 1 29.63 -34.21 -43.23
C MET A 1 29.69 -33.33 -41.97
N ALA A 2 29.79 -32.00 -42.12
CA ALA A 2 29.94 -31.09 -40.97
C ALA A 2 29.17 -29.76 -41.13
N SER A 3 28.21 -29.68 -42.05
CA SER A 3 27.50 -28.43 -42.36
C SER A 3 26.11 -28.32 -41.74
N LEU A 4 25.53 -29.43 -41.25
CA LEU A 4 24.14 -29.45 -40.78
C LEU A 4 24.01 -29.11 -39.28
N LEU A 5 25.04 -29.35 -38.48
CA LEU A 5 25.00 -29.14 -37.02
C LEU A 5 25.07 -27.65 -36.64
N VAL A 6 25.73 -26.82 -37.46
CA VAL A 6 25.94 -25.38 -37.17
C VAL A 6 24.66 -24.56 -37.36
N VAL A 7 23.73 -25.03 -38.21
CA VAL A 7 22.46 -24.34 -38.48
C VAL A 7 21.51 -24.44 -37.27
N PHE A 8 21.52 -25.56 -36.54
CA PHE A 8 20.64 -25.75 -35.38
C PHE A 8 20.98 -24.86 -34.18
N THR A 9 22.27 -24.53 -33.97
CA THR A 9 22.69 -23.64 -32.89
C THR A 9 22.34 -22.17 -33.15
N ALA A 10 22.08 -21.78 -34.40
CA ALA A 10 21.83 -20.39 -34.76
C ALA A 10 20.39 -19.91 -34.48
N ILE A 11 19.44 -20.84 -34.28
CA ILE A 11 18.00 -20.51 -34.18
C ILE A 11 17.56 -20.25 -32.72
N HIS A 12 18.39 -20.54 -31.72
CA HIS A 12 18.05 -20.32 -30.30
C HIS A 12 18.41 -18.93 -29.76
N ARG A 13 18.60 -17.91 -30.61
CA ARG A 13 18.58 -16.53 -30.12
C ARG A 13 17.13 -16.08 -30.00
N VAL A 14 16.47 -16.60 -28.95
CA VAL A 14 15.22 -16.01 -28.44
C VAL A 14 15.53 -14.56 -28.12
N SER A 15 15.03 -13.66 -28.95
CA SER A 15 15.01 -12.23 -28.68
C SER A 15 14.11 -12.03 -27.45
N VAL A 16 14.72 -11.97 -26.27
CA VAL A 16 14.06 -11.45 -25.07
C VAL A 16 13.96 -9.95 -25.27
N THR A 17 12.97 -9.53 -26.05
CA THR A 17 12.57 -8.13 -26.11
C THR A 17 12.00 -7.83 -24.73
N LEU A 18 12.80 -7.20 -23.88
CA LEU A 18 12.39 -6.67 -22.59
C LEU A 18 11.39 -5.54 -22.88
N ALA A 19 10.16 -5.89 -23.22
CA ALA A 19 9.08 -4.94 -23.35
C ALA A 19 8.91 -4.32 -21.97
N ALA A 20 9.31 -3.05 -21.83
CA ALA A 20 8.94 -2.25 -20.69
C ALA A 20 7.42 -2.43 -20.50
N SER A 21 7.05 -3.06 -19.39
CA SER A 21 5.67 -3.42 -19.09
C SER A 21 4.88 -2.11 -18.92
N ASN A 22 4.27 -1.61 -20.00
CA ASN A 22 3.51 -0.37 -20.04
C ASN A 22 2.14 -0.56 -19.37
N ARG A 23 2.17 -0.84 -18.06
CA ARG A 23 0.96 -1.05 -17.25
C ARG A 23 0.33 0.30 -16.95
N THR A 24 -0.99 0.37 -17.08
CA THR A 24 -1.78 1.54 -16.67
C THR A 24 -1.88 1.57 -15.15
N THR A 25 -1.53 2.69 -14.52
CA THR A 25 -1.68 2.83 -13.07
C THR A 25 -3.15 3.02 -12.69
N ILE A 26 -3.64 2.22 -11.75
CA ILE A 26 -4.91 2.42 -11.06
C ILE A 26 -4.65 2.82 -9.62
N TYR A 27 -5.45 3.72 -9.09
CA TYR A 27 -5.26 4.29 -7.77
C TYR A 27 -6.33 3.82 -6.80
N ALA A 28 -5.90 3.47 -5.59
CA ALA A 28 -6.77 3.37 -4.43
C ALA A 28 -6.41 4.48 -3.43
N ALA A 29 -7.39 4.92 -2.65
CA ALA A 29 -7.16 5.85 -1.54
C ALA A 29 -7.26 5.12 -0.20
N GLY A 30 -6.34 5.41 0.71
CA GLY A 30 -6.32 4.91 2.07
C GLY A 30 -6.32 6.04 3.10
N PHE A 31 -7.07 5.87 4.18
CA PHE A 31 -7.09 6.82 5.30
C PHE A 31 -6.75 6.05 6.56
N PHE A 32 -5.59 6.34 7.14
CA PHE A 32 -5.10 5.64 8.33
C PHE A 32 -4.78 6.66 9.43
N PRO A 33 -5.00 6.35 10.71
CA PRO A 33 -4.42 7.13 11.80
C PRO A 33 -2.91 6.82 11.85
N LEU A 34 -2.06 7.77 11.48
CA LEU A 34 -0.61 7.56 11.38
C LEU A 34 0.18 8.41 12.38
N SER A 35 -0.41 9.50 12.89
CA SER A 35 0.22 10.37 13.86
C SER A 35 0.72 9.62 15.10
N ASN A 36 1.91 9.98 15.59
CA ASN A 36 2.45 9.47 16.85
C ASN A 36 1.79 10.11 18.08
N GLU A 37 0.97 11.14 17.88
CA GLU A 37 0.34 11.95 18.94
C GLU A 37 -0.97 11.35 19.45
N ILE A 38 -1.50 10.31 18.78
CA ILE A 38 -2.74 9.61 19.13
C ILE A 38 -2.49 8.11 19.31
N GLU A 39 -3.23 7.47 20.21
CA GLU A 39 -3.07 6.05 20.52
C GLU A 39 -3.40 5.18 19.29
N GLU A 40 -4.44 5.53 18.56
CA GLU A 40 -4.89 4.86 17.33
C GLU A 40 -3.85 4.92 16.21
N GLY A 41 -2.89 5.86 16.30
CA GLY A 41 -1.75 5.95 15.40
C GLY A 41 -0.94 4.66 15.34
N SER A 42 -0.81 3.97 16.47
CA SER A 42 -0.12 2.69 16.55
C SER A 42 -0.79 1.60 15.71
N ILE A 43 -2.13 1.62 15.64
CA ILE A 43 -2.93 0.69 14.84
C ILE A 43 -2.69 0.94 13.35
N GLY A 44 -2.82 2.20 12.90
CA GLY A 44 -2.63 2.54 11.49
C GLY A 44 -1.20 2.25 11.02
N ARG A 45 -0.18 2.57 11.82
CA ARG A 45 1.21 2.18 11.51
C ARG A 45 1.43 0.67 11.54
N GLY A 46 0.74 -0.05 12.43
CA GLY A 46 0.83 -1.50 12.56
C GLY A 46 0.29 -2.28 11.35
N VAL A 47 -0.68 -1.72 10.60
CA VAL A 47 -1.26 -2.38 9.42
C VAL A 47 -0.51 -2.09 8.11
N LEU A 48 0.21 -0.96 8.01
CA LEU A 48 0.91 -0.56 6.79
C LEU A 48 1.88 -1.65 6.25
N PRO A 49 2.64 -2.40 7.07
CA PRO A 49 3.47 -3.50 6.56
C PRO A 49 2.67 -4.55 5.80
N ALA A 50 1.49 -4.95 6.31
CA ALA A 50 0.63 -5.92 5.65
C ALA A 50 0.04 -5.36 4.35
N VAL A 51 -0.35 -4.08 4.34
CA VAL A 51 -0.82 -3.38 3.15
C VAL A 51 0.26 -3.35 2.06
N ASN A 52 1.50 -3.03 2.42
CA ASN A 52 2.62 -2.99 1.47
C ASN A 52 2.93 -4.37 0.89
N LEU A 53 2.95 -5.42 1.72
CA LEU A 53 3.12 -6.80 1.25
C LEU A 53 2.01 -7.23 0.30
N ALA A 54 0.76 -6.85 0.58
CA ALA A 54 -0.36 -7.14 -0.30
C ALA A 54 -0.26 -6.40 -1.65
N LEU A 55 0.10 -5.11 -1.65
CA LEU A 55 0.32 -4.34 -2.87
C LEU A 55 1.44 -4.92 -3.71
N GLU A 56 2.56 -5.32 -3.10
CA GLU A 56 3.67 -5.99 -3.76
C GLU A 56 3.21 -7.30 -4.40
N HIS A 57 2.50 -8.16 -3.64
CA HIS A 57 1.99 -9.42 -4.14
C HIS A 57 1.04 -9.23 -5.33
N ILE A 58 0.08 -8.31 -5.22
CA ILE A 58 -0.87 -8.01 -6.29
C ILE A 58 -0.13 -7.54 -7.54
N ASN A 59 0.80 -6.60 -7.40
CA ASN A 59 1.55 -6.03 -8.52
C ASN A 59 2.50 -7.05 -9.17
N ASN A 60 3.04 -8.01 -8.42
CA ASN A 60 3.92 -9.06 -8.94
C ASN A 60 3.16 -10.31 -9.42
N SER A 61 1.84 -10.37 -9.23
CA SER A 61 0.99 -11.47 -9.68
C SER A 61 0.28 -11.14 -11.01
N PRO A 62 -0.26 -12.16 -11.71
CA PRO A 62 -1.04 -11.94 -12.93
C PRO A 62 -2.47 -11.42 -12.66
N VAL A 63 -2.86 -11.10 -11.42
CA VAL A 63 -4.24 -10.71 -11.10
C VAL A 63 -4.64 -9.37 -11.73
N LEU A 64 -3.69 -8.44 -11.88
CA LEU A 64 -3.87 -7.13 -12.52
C LEU A 64 -3.02 -7.01 -13.81
N ARG A 65 -3.17 -7.95 -14.75
CA ARG A 65 -2.46 -7.86 -16.06
C ARG A 65 -2.74 -6.53 -16.74
N GLY A 66 -1.68 -5.85 -17.18
CA GLY A 66 -1.79 -4.54 -17.82
C GLY A 66 -2.05 -3.37 -16.87
N TYR A 67 -2.21 -3.61 -15.56
CA TYR A 67 -2.47 -2.56 -14.57
C TYR A 67 -1.52 -2.61 -13.38
N PHE A 68 -1.07 -1.46 -12.89
CA PHE A 68 -0.28 -1.35 -11.67
C PHE A 68 -1.14 -0.67 -10.59
N LEU A 69 -1.30 -1.31 -9.43
CA LEU A 69 -2.08 -0.74 -8.33
C LEU A 69 -1.18 0.10 -7.44
N GLU A 70 -1.54 1.38 -7.29
CA GLU A 70 -0.89 2.30 -6.37
C GLU A 70 -1.89 2.77 -5.30
N LEU A 71 -1.53 2.59 -4.02
CA LEU A 71 -2.30 3.14 -2.91
C LEU A 71 -1.72 4.51 -2.53
N LYS A 72 -2.53 5.57 -2.66
CA LYS A 72 -2.25 6.85 -2.02
C LYS A 72 -2.92 6.86 -0.65
N TYR A 73 -2.18 7.13 0.41
CA TYR A 73 -2.77 7.19 1.74
C TYR A 73 -2.42 8.46 2.51
N ASN A 74 -3.34 8.90 3.35
CA ASN A 74 -3.22 10.10 4.17
C ASN A 74 -3.44 9.80 5.65
N ASP A 75 -2.75 10.57 6.50
CA ASP A 75 -2.94 10.55 7.96
C ASP A 75 -4.24 11.26 8.34
N THR A 76 -5.15 10.55 9.00
CA THR A 76 -6.42 11.11 9.49
C THR A 76 -6.25 11.92 10.77
N LYS A 77 -5.12 11.74 11.48
CA LYS A 77 -4.86 12.29 12.82
C LYS A 77 -5.95 11.99 13.86
N CYS A 78 -6.88 11.10 13.54
CA CYS A 78 -8.16 10.93 14.26
C CYS A 78 -8.80 12.28 14.64
N SER A 79 -8.63 13.31 13.80
CA SER A 79 -9.06 14.67 14.11
C SER A 79 -10.55 14.82 13.82
N GLU A 80 -11.38 14.24 14.67
CA GLU A 80 -12.71 14.76 14.89
C GLU A 80 -12.58 16.06 15.70
N LYS A 81 -13.47 17.03 15.55
CA LYS A 81 -13.58 18.17 16.49
C LYS A 81 -14.00 17.74 17.92
N SER A 82 -13.68 16.52 18.37
CA SER A 82 -14.29 15.83 19.52
C SER A 82 -13.54 15.94 20.85
N HIS A 83 -12.41 16.66 20.91
CA HIS A 83 -11.78 17.01 22.19
C HIS A 83 -12.57 18.07 23.00
N GLU A 84 -13.42 18.90 22.37
CA GLU A 84 -14.23 19.89 23.09
C GLU A 84 -15.20 19.24 24.09
N ASN A 85 -15.63 17.99 23.84
CA ASN A 85 -16.53 17.27 24.74
C ASN A 85 -15.81 16.45 25.82
N LYS A 86 -14.50 16.15 25.66
CA LYS A 86 -13.73 15.37 26.64
C LYS A 86 -13.35 16.22 27.87
N GLU A 87 -13.11 17.52 27.69
CA GLU A 87 -12.93 18.46 28.82
C GLU A 87 -14.22 18.70 29.60
N LYS A 88 -15.36 18.88 28.92
CA LYS A 88 -16.68 19.05 29.56
C LYS A 88 -17.06 17.85 30.44
N ARG A 89 -16.63 16.63 30.08
CA ARG A 89 -16.84 15.41 30.90
C ARG A 89 -15.92 15.28 32.10
N LYS A 90 -14.71 15.86 32.05
CA LYS A 90 -13.80 15.89 33.22
C LYS A 90 -14.25 16.92 34.25
N ALA A 91 -14.79 18.06 33.83
CA ALA A 91 -15.31 19.09 34.73
C ALA A 91 -16.55 18.64 35.54
N LEU A 92 -17.38 17.74 34.98
CA LEU A 92 -18.59 17.25 35.65
C LEU A 92 -18.32 16.24 36.77
N HIS A 93 -17.14 15.59 36.79
CA HIS A 93 -16.80 14.59 37.82
C HIS A 93 -16.13 15.18 39.06
N THR A 94 -15.61 16.41 38.99
CA THR A 94 -14.95 17.10 40.11
C THR A 94 -15.93 17.84 41.04
N GLN A 95 -17.16 18.12 40.60
CA GLN A 95 -18.14 18.89 41.40
C GLN A 95 -19.15 18.05 42.21
N LYS A 96 -18.93 16.73 42.36
CA LYS A 96 -19.85 15.86 43.13
C LYS A 96 -19.18 15.17 44.33
N GLY A 97 -18.13 15.80 44.85
CA GLY A 97 -17.39 15.35 46.02
C GLY A 97 -17.09 16.49 46.98
N GLU A 98 -18.14 17.19 47.43
CA GLU A 98 -18.22 17.92 48.71
C GLU A 98 -19.63 17.74 49.28
#